data_AF-C0QJS2-F1
#
_entry.id   AF-C0QJS2-F1
#
_cell.length_a   1.000
_cell.length_b   1.000
_cell.length_c   1.000
_cell.angle_alpha   90.00
_cell.angle_beta   90.00
_cell.angle_gamma   90.00
#
_symmetry.space_group_name_H-M   'P 1'
#
loop_
_entity.id
_entity.type
_entity.pdbx_description
1 polymer ?
#
loop_
_entity_poly.entity_id
_entity_poly.type
_entity_poly.pdbx_seq_one_letter_code
_entity_poly.pdbx_strand_id
1 'polypeptide(L)'
;MISGKVKYSIQIALMLVVFFMVLAGLIFKFVGDLRSESIKKHAEQIEQEKRKAEFVATIEEQYKQMKKLYQEGEYDQVIKVIKVFSDHGKSDYKDLPEIKREIRRLHLEKKLDFIPKINLEAHMNFLKKEGIEKDTSTQVFIRTPRYGQYFYPSDFPIQLEGSALSLNGDFSDDIIWTSSINGNLGTGKSLSVRLSFGDHKIIATGTNGITTGTMGTLIHVVTEPEFMKKHRRN
;
A
#
# COMPACT_ATOMS: atom_id res chain seq x y z
N MET A 1 -4.17 -15.24 -86.29
CA MET A 1 -3.21 -15.51 -85.18
C MET A 1 -2.95 -14.21 -84.44
N ILE A 2 -3.66 -13.95 -83.35
CA ILE A 2 -3.38 -12.78 -82.50
C ILE A 2 -2.15 -13.15 -81.65
N SER A 3 -1.01 -12.55 -81.99
CA SER A 3 0.31 -12.76 -81.38
C SER A 3 0.22 -12.75 -79.85
N GLY A 4 0.78 -13.78 -79.19
CA GLY A 4 0.70 -13.98 -77.74
C GLY A 4 1.06 -12.75 -76.90
N LYS A 5 1.92 -11.85 -77.42
CA LYS A 5 2.27 -10.57 -76.78
C LYS A 5 1.06 -9.68 -76.46
N VAL A 6 0.03 -9.64 -77.33
CA VAL A 6 -1.17 -8.81 -77.11
C VAL A 6 -2.03 -9.37 -75.99
N LYS A 7 -2.15 -10.70 -75.87
CA LYS A 7 -2.90 -11.35 -74.79
C LYS A 7 -2.24 -11.13 -73.43
N TYR A 8 -0.92 -11.25 -73.35
CA TYR A 8 -0.17 -10.93 -72.12
C TYR A 8 -0.31 -9.45 -71.73
N SER A 9 -0.29 -8.53 -72.70
CA SER A 9 -0.49 -7.10 -72.43
C SER A 9 -1.87 -6.79 -71.86
N ILE A 10 -2.92 -7.43 -72.35
CA ILE A 10 -4.29 -7.26 -71.85
C ILE A 10 -4.43 -7.86 -70.45
N GLN A 11 -3.86 -9.04 -70.21
CA GLN A 11 -3.88 -9.70 -68.90
C GLN A 11 -3.15 -8.86 -67.84
N ILE A 12 -2.00 -8.26 -68.18
CA ILE A 12 -1.27 -7.35 -67.29
C ILE A 12 -2.10 -6.09 -67.01
N ALA A 13 -2.74 -5.51 -68.02
CA ALA A 13 -3.60 -4.34 -67.85
C ALA A 13 -4.79 -4.65 -66.92
N LEU A 14 -5.42 -5.82 -67.06
CA LEU A 14 -6.51 -6.26 -66.19
C LEU A 14 -6.03 -6.48 -64.75
N MET A 15 -4.88 -7.13 -64.55
CA MET A 15 -4.29 -7.30 -63.21
C MET A 15 -3.97 -5.95 -62.56
N LEU A 16 -3.46 -4.98 -63.31
CA LEU A 16 -3.20 -3.63 -62.80
C LEU A 16 -4.51 -2.93 -62.39
N VAL A 17 -5.57 -3.02 -63.20
CA VAL A 17 -6.88 -2.43 -62.84
C VAL A 17 -7.43 -3.05 -61.56
N VAL A 18 -7.39 -4.38 -61.43
CA VAL A 18 -7.84 -5.07 -60.22
C VAL A 18 -6.98 -4.69 -59.03
N PHE A 19 -5.65 -4.62 -59.21
CA PHE A 19 -4.73 -4.19 -58.17
C PHE A 19 -5.03 -2.76 -57.69
N PHE A 20 -5.22 -1.81 -58.61
CA PHE A 20 -5.59 -0.43 -58.25
C PHE A 20 -6.94 -0.36 -57.57
N MET A 21 -7.92 -1.17 -57.97
CA MET A 21 -9.24 -1.19 -57.34
C MET A 21 -9.18 -1.72 -55.90
N VAL A 22 -8.41 -2.79 -55.66
CA VAL A 22 -8.16 -3.32 -54.31
C VAL A 22 -7.37 -2.32 -53.46
N LEU A 23 -6.34 -1.71 -54.04
CA LEU A 23 -5.52 -0.70 -53.38
C LEU A 23 -6.36 0.54 -53.01
N ALA A 24 -7.22 1.01 -53.90
CA ALA A 24 -8.15 2.11 -53.63
C ALA A 24 -9.13 1.77 -52.51
N GLY A 25 -9.66 0.55 -52.46
CA GLY A 25 -10.51 0.08 -51.36
C GLY A 25 -9.78 0.04 -50.01
N LEU A 26 -8.52 -0.40 -50.00
CA LEU A 26 -7.67 -0.41 -48.81
C LEU A 26 -7.37 1.02 -48.32
N ILE A 27 -7.03 1.94 -49.23
CA ILE A 27 -6.78 3.35 -48.90
C ILE A 27 -8.05 4.00 -48.36
N PHE A 28 -9.21 3.76 -48.97
CA PHE A 28 -10.48 4.31 -48.52
C PHE A 28 -10.85 3.83 -47.12
N LYS A 29 -10.67 2.52 -46.86
CA LYS A 29 -10.85 1.95 -45.52
C LYS A 29 -9.91 2.59 -44.50
N PHE A 30 -8.63 2.70 -44.83
CA PHE A 30 -7.62 3.30 -43.96
C PHE A 30 -7.92 4.77 -43.61
N VAL A 31 -8.32 5.59 -44.59
CA VAL A 31 -8.71 6.99 -44.37
C VAL A 31 -10.00 7.08 -43.54
N GLY A 32 -10.95 6.19 -43.76
CA GLY A 32 -12.18 6.08 -42.95
C GLY A 32 -11.89 5.76 -41.49
N ASP A 33 -11.02 4.78 -41.24
CA ASP A 33 -10.62 4.35 -39.90
C ASP A 33 -9.89 5.48 -39.15
N LEU A 34 -8.94 6.17 -39.79
CA LEU A 34 -8.23 7.32 -39.21
C LEU A 34 -9.18 8.48 -38.84
N ARG A 35 -10.15 8.80 -39.72
CA ARG A 35 -11.16 9.82 -39.41
C ARG A 35 -12.03 9.40 -38.22
N SER A 36 -12.47 8.14 -38.17
CA SER A 36 -13.26 7.61 -37.05
C SER A 36 -12.54 7.73 -35.72
N GLU A 37 -11.26 7.35 -35.67
CA GLU A 37 -10.45 7.43 -34.45
C GLU A 37 -10.24 8.88 -33.99
N SER A 38 -9.97 9.80 -34.93
CA SER A 38 -9.84 11.22 -34.62
C SER A 38 -11.12 11.83 -34.03
N ILE A 39 -12.29 11.46 -34.55
CA ILE A 39 -13.60 11.92 -34.07
C ILE A 39 -13.89 11.36 -32.68
N LYS A 40 -13.61 10.08 -32.43
CA LYS A 40 -13.76 9.46 -31.10
C LYS A 40 -12.89 10.18 -30.07
N LYS A 41 -11.61 10.40 -30.38
CA LYS A 41 -10.68 11.11 -29.49
C LYS A 41 -11.14 12.54 -29.20
N HIS A 42 -11.65 13.25 -30.21
CA HIS A 42 -12.19 14.59 -30.02
C HIS A 42 -13.47 14.59 -29.17
N ALA A 43 -14.37 13.62 -29.38
CA ALA A 43 -15.57 13.45 -28.56
C ALA A 43 -15.23 13.14 -27.09
N GLU A 44 -14.25 12.26 -26.85
CA GLU A 44 -13.73 11.96 -25.51
C GLU A 44 -13.13 13.19 -24.83
N GLN A 45 -12.40 14.02 -25.58
CA GLN A 45 -11.87 15.29 -25.07
C GLN A 45 -13.00 16.25 -24.67
N ILE A 46 -13.99 16.44 -25.53
CA ILE A 46 -15.17 17.28 -25.23
C ILE A 46 -15.89 16.76 -23.98
N GLU A 47 -16.06 15.45 -23.86
CA GLU A 47 -16.71 14.84 -22.70
C GLU A 47 -15.87 15.02 -21.43
N GLN A 48 -14.55 14.89 -21.51
CA GLN A 48 -13.64 15.18 -20.40
C GLN A 48 -13.69 16.64 -19.97
N GLU A 49 -13.71 17.58 -20.92
CA GLU A 49 -13.86 19.01 -20.66
C GLU A 49 -15.21 19.32 -20.00
N LYS A 50 -16.29 18.68 -20.48
CA LYS A 50 -17.61 18.80 -19.88
C LYS A 50 -17.63 18.29 -18.45
N ARG A 51 -17.08 17.10 -18.17
CA ARG A 51 -16.97 16.56 -16.81
C ARG A 51 -16.15 17.47 -15.89
N LYS A 52 -15.04 18.02 -16.38
CA LYS A 52 -14.24 19.02 -15.64
C LYS A 52 -15.04 20.28 -15.34
N ALA A 53 -15.80 20.79 -16.31
CA ALA A 53 -16.64 21.97 -16.13
C ALA A 53 -17.78 21.73 -15.12
N GLU A 54 -18.43 20.57 -15.19
CA GLU A 54 -19.48 20.15 -14.25
C GLU A 54 -18.93 20.02 -12.81
N PHE A 55 -17.74 19.43 -12.66
CA PHE A 55 -17.06 19.37 -11.37
C PHE A 55 -16.73 20.77 -10.84
N VAL A 56 -16.14 21.63 -11.67
CA VAL A 56 -15.83 23.02 -11.28
C VAL A 56 -17.09 23.80 -10.90
N ALA A 57 -18.22 23.58 -11.58
CA ALA A 57 -19.49 24.21 -11.24
C ALA A 57 -20.05 23.78 -9.87
N THR A 58 -19.73 22.56 -9.43
CA THR A 58 -20.24 21.98 -8.17
C THR A 58 -19.18 21.92 -7.06
N ILE A 59 -17.97 22.41 -7.32
CA ILE A 59 -16.80 22.28 -6.45
C ILE A 59 -17.03 22.86 -5.04
N GLU A 60 -17.77 23.97 -4.95
CA GLU A 60 -18.08 24.61 -3.67
C GLU A 60 -19.07 23.78 -2.84
N GLU A 61 -20.09 23.20 -3.47
CA GLU A 61 -21.05 22.35 -2.77
C GLU A 61 -20.41 21.03 -2.30
N GLN A 62 -19.56 20.43 -3.13
CA GLN A 62 -18.79 19.25 -2.73
C GLN A 62 -17.84 19.55 -1.56
N TYR A 63 -17.21 20.73 -1.57
CA TYR A 63 -16.38 21.18 -0.48
C TYR A 63 -17.18 21.36 0.82
N LYS A 64 -18.36 21.99 0.77
CA LYS A 64 -19.25 22.13 1.94
C LYS A 64 -19.68 20.77 2.51
N GLN A 65 -20.08 19.83 1.64
CA GLN A 65 -20.45 18.48 2.05
C GLN A 65 -19.27 17.78 2.74
N MET A 66 -18.07 17.91 2.18
CA MET A 66 -16.85 17.37 2.81
C MET A 66 -16.58 17.99 4.17
N LYS A 67 -16.72 19.32 4.33
CA LYS A 67 -16.55 19.98 5.63
C LYS A 67 -17.57 19.49 6.67
N LYS A 68 -18.81 19.21 6.26
CA LYS A 68 -19.82 18.61 7.13
C LYS A 68 -19.41 17.22 7.59
N LEU A 69 -19.01 16.34 6.67
CA LEU A 69 -18.49 15.00 7.01
C LEU A 69 -17.27 15.07 7.95
N TYR A 70 -16.41 16.07 7.73
CA TYR A 70 -15.25 16.31 8.59
C TYR A 70 -15.65 16.69 10.02
N GLN A 71 -16.65 17.57 10.17
CA GLN A 71 -17.19 17.95 11.48
C GLN A 71 -17.93 16.80 12.18
N GLU A 72 -18.53 15.90 11.40
CA GLU A 72 -19.21 14.69 11.90
C GLU A 72 -18.23 13.55 12.25
N GLY A 73 -16.93 13.69 11.94
CA GLY A 73 -15.91 12.67 12.20
C GLY A 73 -15.90 11.51 11.19
N GLU A 74 -16.63 11.64 10.08
CA GLU A 74 -16.76 10.65 9.01
C GLU A 74 -15.53 10.66 8.08
N TYR A 75 -14.33 10.44 8.64
CA TYR A 75 -13.05 10.67 7.96
C TYR A 75 -12.82 9.78 6.72
N ASP A 76 -13.35 8.56 6.69
CA ASP A 76 -13.28 7.68 5.53
C ASP A 76 -14.05 8.26 4.33
N GLN A 77 -15.17 8.91 4.60
CA GLN A 77 -15.97 9.58 3.58
C GLN A 77 -15.27 10.87 3.10
N VAL A 78 -14.66 11.62 4.04
CA VAL A 78 -13.85 12.79 3.71
C VAL A 78 -12.70 12.44 2.76
N ILE A 79 -11.97 11.35 3.01
CA ILE A 79 -10.88 10.88 2.14
C ILE A 79 -11.38 10.56 0.74
N LYS A 80 -12.56 9.95 0.59
CA LYS A 80 -13.18 9.68 -0.71
C LYS A 80 -13.47 10.98 -1.46
N VAL A 81 -14.02 11.99 -0.79
CA VAL A 81 -14.27 13.29 -1.44
C VAL A 81 -12.97 13.99 -1.81
N ILE A 82 -11.96 14.02 -0.93
CA ILE A 82 -10.63 14.57 -1.23
C ILE A 82 -10.01 13.90 -2.47
N LYS A 83 -10.22 12.59 -2.64
CA LYS A 83 -9.76 11.87 -3.83
C LYS A 83 -10.43 12.41 -5.11
N VAL A 84 -11.73 12.68 -5.11
CA VAL A 84 -12.44 13.27 -6.26
C VAL A 84 -11.83 14.63 -6.65
N PHE A 85 -11.47 15.47 -5.68
CA PHE A 85 -10.78 16.74 -5.95
C PHE A 85 -9.40 16.50 -6.58
N SER A 86 -8.63 15.54 -6.06
CA SER A 86 -7.33 15.17 -6.62
C SER A 86 -7.45 14.66 -8.07
N ASP A 87 -8.45 13.82 -8.36
CA ASP A 87 -8.69 13.26 -9.69
C ASP A 87 -9.04 14.36 -10.72
N HIS A 88 -9.58 15.49 -10.26
CA HIS A 88 -9.83 16.69 -11.07
C HIS A 88 -8.71 17.75 -11.01
N GLY A 89 -7.55 17.40 -10.44
CA GLY A 89 -6.39 18.31 -10.36
C GLY A 89 -6.60 19.49 -9.40
N LYS A 90 -7.47 19.34 -8.39
CA LYS A 90 -7.79 20.33 -7.36
C LYS A 90 -7.32 19.90 -5.97
N SER A 91 -6.15 19.29 -5.89
CA SER A 91 -5.58 18.76 -4.64
C SER A 91 -5.23 19.85 -3.61
N ASP A 92 -5.01 21.08 -4.07
CA ASP A 92 -4.64 22.28 -3.31
C ASP A 92 -5.82 23.22 -3.07
N TYR A 93 -7.04 22.77 -3.36
CA TYR A 93 -8.23 23.59 -3.18
C TYR A 93 -8.45 23.91 -1.69
N LYS A 94 -8.33 25.19 -1.32
CA LYS A 94 -8.56 25.70 0.04
C LYS A 94 -7.74 24.95 1.11
N ASP A 95 -8.37 24.49 2.18
CA ASP A 95 -7.75 23.82 3.32
C ASP A 95 -7.67 22.28 3.15
N LEU A 96 -7.99 21.74 1.97
CA LEU A 96 -7.90 20.29 1.70
C LEU A 96 -6.54 19.68 2.05
N PRO A 97 -5.39 20.31 1.76
CA PRO A 97 -4.10 19.77 2.16
C PRO A 97 -3.96 19.64 3.67
N GLU A 98 -4.47 20.60 4.42
CA GLU A 98 -4.37 20.60 5.89
C GLU A 98 -5.30 19.56 6.51
N ILE A 99 -6.56 19.47 6.04
CA ILE A 99 -7.51 18.43 6.46
C ILE A 99 -6.94 17.04 6.17
N LYS A 100 -6.34 16.84 5.00
CA LYS A 100 -5.70 15.57 4.64
C LYS A 100 -4.54 15.22 5.58
N ARG A 101 -3.73 16.21 5.97
CA ARG A 101 -2.63 16.02 6.93
C ARG A 101 -3.16 15.71 8.32
N GLU A 102 -4.23 16.37 8.75
CA GLU A 102 -4.86 16.18 10.06
C GLU A 102 -5.49 14.79 10.17
N ILE A 103 -6.28 14.36 9.18
CA ILE A 103 -6.83 13.00 9.12
C ILE A 103 -5.72 11.96 9.12
N ARG A 104 -4.64 12.20 8.35
CA ARG A 104 -3.46 11.32 8.37
C ARG A 104 -2.86 11.25 9.77
N ARG A 105 -2.67 12.40 10.43
CA ARG A 105 -2.15 12.46 11.80
C ARG A 105 -3.05 11.67 12.77
N LEU A 106 -4.37 11.87 12.73
CA LEU A 106 -5.33 11.14 13.56
C LEU A 106 -5.24 9.62 13.35
N HIS A 107 -5.15 9.17 12.10
CA HIS A 107 -4.94 7.74 11.81
C HIS A 107 -3.60 7.22 12.33
N LEU A 108 -2.56 8.05 12.27
CA LEU A 108 -1.24 7.71 12.81
C LEU A 108 -1.30 7.67 14.34
N GLU A 109 -1.90 8.66 15.00
CA GLU A 109 -2.08 8.70 16.46
C GLU A 109 -2.89 7.50 16.93
N LYS A 110 -4.00 7.16 16.28
CA LYS A 110 -4.78 5.94 16.59
C LYS A 110 -3.95 4.66 16.43
N LYS A 111 -3.07 4.59 15.43
CA LYS A 111 -2.12 3.48 15.27
C LYS A 111 -1.00 3.50 16.32
N LEU A 112 -0.60 4.68 16.79
CA LEU A 112 0.40 4.89 17.83
C LEU A 112 -0.17 4.69 19.25
N ASP A 113 -1.47 4.90 19.48
CA ASP A 113 -2.15 4.63 20.75
C ASP A 113 -2.27 3.11 20.99
N PHE A 114 -2.22 2.33 19.91
CA PHE A 114 -2.04 0.87 19.98
C PHE A 114 -0.59 0.47 20.34
N ILE A 115 0.37 1.40 20.28
CA ILE A 115 1.72 1.20 20.79
C ILE A 115 1.72 1.67 22.25
N PRO A 116 2.03 0.81 23.23
CA PRO A 116 2.21 1.28 24.60
C PRO A 116 3.29 2.36 24.61
N LYS A 117 2.90 3.63 24.84
CA LYS A 117 3.80 4.78 25.03
C LYS A 117 4.48 4.64 26.38
N ILE A 118 5.47 3.75 26.46
CA ILE A 118 6.35 3.70 27.61
C ILE A 118 7.57 4.54 27.25
N ASN A 119 7.59 5.79 27.71
CA ASN A 119 8.86 6.49 27.90
C ASN A 119 9.55 5.81 29.08
N LEU A 120 10.18 4.68 28.76
CA LEU A 120 10.83 3.81 29.71
C LEU A 120 11.85 4.58 30.53
N GLU A 121 12.60 5.47 29.89
CA GLU A 121 13.59 6.31 30.56
C GLU A 121 12.95 7.24 31.60
N ALA A 122 11.85 7.91 31.28
CA ALA A 122 11.12 8.73 32.26
C ALA A 122 10.52 7.89 33.40
N HIS A 123 10.02 6.69 33.10
CA HIS A 123 9.50 5.77 34.11
C HIS A 123 10.61 5.24 35.04
N MET A 124 11.75 4.82 34.48
CA MET A 124 12.91 4.37 35.26
C MET A 124 13.50 5.50 36.09
N ASN A 125 13.58 6.71 35.54
CA ASN A 125 14.02 7.90 36.27
C ASN A 125 13.06 8.29 37.40
N PHE A 126 11.74 8.13 37.20
CA PHE A 126 10.75 8.31 38.26
C PHE A 126 10.90 7.27 39.37
N LEU A 127 10.98 5.98 39.04
CA LEU A 127 11.16 4.90 40.03
C LEU A 127 12.44 5.07 40.85
N LYS A 128 13.54 5.45 40.19
CA LYS A 128 14.83 5.72 40.85
C LYS A 128 14.80 6.96 41.75
N LYS A 129 14.03 7.99 41.37
CA LYS A 129 13.84 9.22 42.15
C LYS A 129 12.98 9.00 43.40
N GLU A 130 11.99 8.13 43.34
CA GLU A 130 11.08 7.82 44.46
C GLU A 130 11.65 6.82 45.49
N GLY A 131 12.93 6.45 45.40
CA GLY A 131 13.57 5.56 46.39
C GLY A 131 13.04 4.12 46.38
N ILE A 132 12.42 3.68 45.29
CA ILE A 132 11.97 2.30 45.11
C ILE A 132 13.21 1.45 44.81
N GLU A 133 13.88 0.95 45.85
CA GLU A 133 15.11 0.13 45.73
C GLU A 133 14.85 -1.26 45.13
N LYS A 134 13.61 -1.74 45.19
CA LYS A 134 13.28 -3.09 44.72
C LYS A 134 12.83 -3.07 43.27
N ASP A 135 13.53 -3.81 42.42
CA ASP A 135 13.10 -4.07 41.05
C ASP A 135 11.80 -4.88 41.04
N THR A 136 10.72 -4.26 40.55
CA THR A 136 9.38 -4.85 40.50
C THR A 136 8.93 -5.22 39.09
N SER A 137 9.73 -4.92 38.05
CA SER A 137 9.33 -5.16 36.67
C SER A 137 10.50 -5.23 35.70
N THR A 138 10.49 -6.26 34.86
CA THR A 138 11.29 -6.34 33.63
C THR A 138 10.38 -6.01 32.47
N GLN A 139 10.67 -4.95 31.73
CA GLN A 139 9.89 -4.50 30.59
C GLN A 139 10.48 -5.06 29.30
N VAL A 140 9.65 -5.74 28.51
CA VAL A 140 10.08 -6.38 27.26
C VAL A 140 9.38 -5.72 26.09
N PHE A 141 10.14 -5.42 25.04
CA PHE A 141 9.65 -4.82 23.81
C PHE A 141 10.17 -5.59 22.60
N ILE A 142 9.27 -5.83 21.65
CA ILE A 142 9.60 -6.31 20.30
C ILE A 142 9.68 -5.08 19.38
N ARG A 143 10.86 -4.83 18.81
CA ARG A 143 11.11 -3.78 17.81
C ARG A 143 10.77 -4.25 16.41
N THR A 144 11.21 -5.47 16.08
CA THR A 144 10.86 -6.17 14.85
C THR A 144 10.58 -7.64 15.19
N PRO A 145 9.56 -8.26 14.58
CA PRO A 145 8.67 -7.74 13.55
C PRO A 145 7.53 -6.87 14.12
N ARG A 146 6.87 -6.09 13.25
CA ARG A 146 5.68 -5.32 13.63
C ARG A 146 4.43 -6.21 13.64
N TYR A 147 3.43 -5.81 14.43
CA TYR A 147 2.13 -6.49 14.45
C TYR A 147 1.48 -6.50 13.05
N GLY A 148 0.98 -7.66 12.65
CA GLY A 148 0.32 -7.91 11.37
C GLY A 148 1.26 -7.87 10.16
N GLN A 149 2.59 -7.89 10.37
CA GLN A 149 3.55 -7.88 9.27
C GLN A 149 3.51 -9.20 8.48
N TYR A 150 3.60 -9.09 7.16
CA TYR A 150 3.65 -10.22 6.24
C TYR A 150 5.11 -10.50 5.84
N PHE A 151 5.45 -11.78 5.76
CA PHE A 151 6.74 -12.28 5.28
C PHE A 151 6.52 -13.35 4.21
N TYR A 152 7.39 -13.33 3.20
CA TYR A 152 7.42 -14.36 2.16
C TYR A 152 8.57 -15.32 2.43
N PRO A 153 8.40 -16.63 2.18
CA PRO A 153 9.49 -17.60 2.29
C PRO A 153 10.63 -17.34 1.31
N SER A 154 10.43 -16.55 0.25
CA SER A 154 11.55 -16.13 -0.59
C SER A 154 12.50 -15.16 0.14
N ASP A 155 12.04 -14.48 1.19
CA ASP A 155 12.72 -13.35 1.82
C ASP A 155 13.63 -13.78 2.99
N PHE A 156 13.98 -15.07 3.09
CA PHE A 156 14.75 -15.60 4.22
C PHE A 156 16.09 -14.87 4.44
N PRO A 157 16.50 -14.57 5.70
CA PRO A 157 15.84 -14.85 7.00
C PRO A 157 15.01 -13.68 7.60
N ILE A 158 14.06 -14.00 8.50
CA ILE A 158 13.28 -13.01 9.25
C ILE A 158 14.10 -12.54 10.45
N GLN A 159 14.29 -11.22 10.58
CA GLN A 159 14.95 -10.62 11.73
C GLN A 159 13.95 -10.39 12.87
N LEU A 160 14.29 -10.91 14.05
CA LEU A 160 13.70 -10.54 15.32
C LEU A 160 14.63 -9.57 16.03
N GLU A 161 14.07 -8.54 16.65
CA GLU A 161 14.81 -7.61 17.48
C GLU A 161 13.92 -7.15 18.63
N GLY A 162 14.47 -7.12 19.84
CA GLY A 162 13.77 -6.71 21.04
C GLY A 162 14.69 -6.16 22.10
N SER A 163 14.09 -5.65 23.17
CA SER A 163 14.80 -5.18 24.36
C SER A 163 14.12 -5.62 25.64
N ALA A 164 14.90 -5.96 26.66
CA ALA A 164 14.44 -6.34 27.98
C ALA A 164 15.17 -5.48 29.02
N LEU A 165 14.43 -4.59 29.68
CA LEU A 165 15.00 -3.52 30.49
C LEU A 165 14.34 -3.50 31.87
N SER A 166 15.14 -3.32 32.91
CA SER A 166 14.67 -3.25 34.30
C SER A 166 15.41 -2.15 35.07
N LEU A 167 15.10 -1.96 36.36
CA LEU A 167 15.81 -1.00 37.22
C LEU A 167 17.29 -1.33 37.35
N ASN A 168 17.61 -2.61 37.27
CA ASN A 168 18.95 -3.15 37.44
C ASN A 168 19.78 -3.16 36.15
N GLY A 169 19.20 -2.78 35.00
CA GLY A 169 19.95 -2.63 33.75
C GLY A 169 19.27 -3.21 32.52
N ASP A 170 20.10 -3.47 31.52
CA ASP A 170 19.71 -4.05 30.22
C ASP A 170 20.01 -5.55 30.19
N PHE A 171 18.97 -6.34 29.93
CA PHE A 171 18.96 -7.81 29.86
C PHE A 171 18.55 -8.29 28.46
N SER A 172 18.66 -7.43 27.44
CA SER A 172 18.18 -7.71 26.09
C SER A 172 18.89 -8.90 25.45
N ASP A 173 20.16 -9.14 25.79
CA ASP A 173 20.93 -10.27 25.24
C ASP A 173 20.42 -11.64 25.76
N ASP A 174 19.63 -11.67 26.83
CA ASP A 174 19.04 -12.88 27.43
C ASP A 174 17.57 -13.09 27.03
N ILE A 175 17.03 -12.30 26.09
CA ILE A 175 15.65 -12.48 25.61
C ILE A 175 15.51 -13.87 25.00
N ILE A 176 14.48 -14.61 25.43
CA ILE A 176 14.06 -15.89 24.83
C ILE A 176 12.92 -15.62 23.85
N TRP A 177 13.08 -16.10 22.61
CA TRP A 177 12.10 -15.97 21.54
C TRP A 177 11.37 -17.29 21.30
N THR A 178 10.04 -17.22 21.24
CA THR A 178 9.20 -18.38 20.91
C THR A 178 8.17 -18.05 19.84
N SER A 179 7.75 -19.06 19.11
CA SER A 179 6.66 -19.03 18.16
C SER A 179 5.57 -20.03 18.56
N SER A 180 4.31 -19.65 18.39
CA SER A 180 3.17 -20.55 18.55
C SER A 180 3.20 -21.81 17.66
N ILE A 181 3.96 -21.79 16.56
CA ILE A 181 4.04 -22.92 15.62
C ILE A 181 5.40 -23.62 15.71
N ASN A 182 6.50 -22.87 15.71
CA ASN A 182 7.85 -23.46 15.70
C ASN A 182 8.44 -23.68 17.09
N GLY A 183 7.75 -23.28 18.16
CA GLY A 183 8.26 -23.41 19.52
C GLY A 183 9.44 -22.47 19.78
N ASN A 184 10.47 -22.95 20.46
CA ASN A 184 11.64 -22.15 20.79
C ASN A 184 12.43 -21.76 19.53
N LEU A 185 12.70 -20.47 19.37
CA LEU A 185 13.43 -19.92 18.22
C LEU A 185 14.89 -19.62 18.55
N GLY A 186 15.20 -19.35 19.82
CA GLY A 186 16.55 -19.02 20.28
C GLY A 186 16.56 -17.86 21.26
N THR A 187 17.76 -17.37 21.57
CA THR A 187 17.99 -16.28 22.53
C THR A 187 18.77 -15.13 21.89
N GLY A 188 18.63 -13.93 22.45
CA GLY A 188 19.38 -12.74 22.04
C GLY A 188 18.51 -11.52 21.77
N LYS A 189 19.10 -10.33 21.87
CA LYS A 189 18.44 -9.07 21.53
C LYS A 189 18.04 -8.99 20.06
N SER A 190 18.80 -9.66 19.19
CA SER A 190 18.48 -9.82 17.79
C SER A 190 18.82 -11.23 17.32
N LEU A 191 17.91 -11.81 16.53
CA LEU A 191 17.99 -13.18 16.08
C LEU A 191 17.42 -13.29 14.65
N SER A 192 18.15 -13.94 13.76
CA SER A 192 17.64 -14.29 12.42
C SER A 192 17.04 -15.68 12.44
N VAL A 193 15.76 -15.79 12.11
CA VAL A 193 14.99 -17.04 12.19
C VAL A 193 14.38 -17.44 10.85
N ARG A 194 14.11 -18.73 10.71
CA ARG A 194 13.25 -19.27 9.66
C ARG A 194 12.00 -19.81 10.32
N LEU A 195 10.85 -19.35 9.85
CA LEU A 195 9.54 -19.78 10.34
C LEU A 195 8.85 -20.61 9.27
N SER A 196 8.03 -21.57 9.69
CA SER A 196 7.14 -22.30 8.79
C SER A 196 6.04 -21.39 8.24
N PHE A 197 5.23 -21.90 7.32
CA PHE A 197 4.04 -21.18 6.87
C PHE A 197 2.98 -21.07 7.97
N GLY A 198 2.25 -19.95 7.96
CA GLY A 198 1.08 -19.75 8.81
C GLY A 198 1.11 -18.43 9.58
N ASP A 199 0.14 -18.30 10.49
CA ASP A 199 0.02 -17.16 11.40
C ASP A 199 0.78 -17.48 12.69
N HIS A 200 1.86 -16.74 12.94
CA HIS A 200 2.70 -16.93 14.12
C HIS A 200 2.40 -15.86 15.17
N LYS A 201 2.16 -16.29 16.41
CA LYS A 201 2.33 -15.45 17.58
C LYS A 201 3.78 -15.58 18.04
N ILE A 202 4.56 -14.53 17.83
CA ILE A 202 5.95 -14.42 18.28
C ILE A 202 5.95 -13.79 19.66
N ILE A 203 6.61 -14.44 20.63
CA ILE A 203 6.70 -13.99 22.01
C ILE A 203 8.17 -13.79 22.37
N ALA A 204 8.52 -12.60 22.86
CA ALA A 204 9.77 -12.30 23.52
C ALA A 204 9.56 -12.37 25.03
N THR A 205 10.44 -13.07 25.73
CA THR A 205 10.45 -13.17 27.20
C THR A 205 11.81 -12.73 27.71
N GLY A 206 11.84 -11.80 28.66
CA GLY A 206 13.06 -11.29 29.26
C GLY A 206 12.97 -11.37 30.78
N THR A 207 14.10 -11.63 31.44
CA THR A 207 14.18 -11.70 32.90
C THR A 207 15.47 -11.06 33.37
N ASN A 208 15.41 -10.42 34.54
CA ASN A 208 16.59 -9.94 35.27
C ASN A 208 16.98 -10.89 36.43
N GLY A 209 16.42 -12.10 36.46
CA GLY A 209 16.58 -13.07 37.55
C GLY A 209 15.65 -12.87 38.75
N ILE A 210 14.93 -11.74 38.84
CA ILE A 210 13.97 -11.44 39.92
C ILE A 210 12.55 -11.37 39.36
N THR A 211 12.36 -10.67 38.24
CA THR A 211 11.09 -10.47 37.56
C THR A 211 11.19 -10.95 36.12
N THR A 212 10.03 -11.21 35.50
CA THR A 212 9.93 -11.65 34.11
C THR A 212 8.92 -10.76 33.39
N GLY A 213 9.32 -10.26 32.22
CA GLY A 213 8.45 -9.56 31.29
C GLY A 213 8.21 -10.39 30.04
N THR A 214 7.07 -10.16 29.38
CA THR A 214 6.78 -10.77 28.08
C THR A 214 6.11 -9.77 27.15
N MET A 215 6.35 -9.91 25.85
CA MET A 215 5.59 -9.20 24.82
C MET A 215 5.34 -10.12 23.63
N GLY A 216 4.15 -10.02 23.04
CA GLY A 216 3.74 -10.83 21.90
C GLY A 216 3.38 -9.98 20.69
N THR A 217 3.69 -10.46 19.49
CA THR A 217 3.26 -9.87 18.22
C THR A 217 2.74 -10.95 17.28
N LEU A 218 1.79 -10.60 16.42
CA LEU A 218 1.24 -11.49 15.40
C LEU A 218 1.91 -11.17 14.06
N ILE A 219 2.33 -12.20 13.32
CA ILE A 219 2.84 -12.06 11.95
C ILE A 219 2.30 -13.17 11.04
N HIS A 220 2.37 -12.95 9.74
CA HIS A 220 1.87 -13.86 8.71
C HIS A 220 3.00 -14.30 7.79
N VAL A 221 3.24 -15.61 7.69
CA VAL A 221 4.22 -16.20 6.77
C VAL A 221 3.47 -16.91 5.66
N VAL A 222 3.41 -16.30 4.47
CA VAL A 222 2.56 -16.75 3.35
C VAL A 222 3.29 -16.66 2.01
N THR A 223 2.94 -17.52 1.05
CA THR A 223 3.48 -17.46 -0.32
C THR A 223 2.90 -16.30 -1.14
N GLU A 224 1.61 -16.00 -0.97
CA GLU A 224 0.88 -14.99 -1.73
C GLU A 224 -0.30 -14.43 -0.89
N PRO A 225 -0.23 -13.19 -0.38
CA PRO A 225 -1.35 -12.57 0.28
C PRO A 225 -2.53 -12.38 -0.67
N GLU A 226 -3.76 -12.58 -0.18
CA GLU A 226 -5.00 -12.43 -0.97
C GLU A 226 -5.10 -11.06 -1.70
N PHE A 227 -4.52 -9.99 -1.15
CA PHE A 227 -4.50 -8.68 -1.79
C PHE A 227 -3.69 -8.63 -3.10
N MET A 228 -2.69 -9.51 -3.28
CA MET A 228 -1.90 -9.61 -4.52
C MET A 228 -2.64 -10.42 -5.60
N LYS A 229 -3.54 -11.32 -5.23
CA LYS A 229 -4.33 -12.11 -6.19
C LYS A 229 -5.33 -11.24 -6.97
N LYS A 230 -5.81 -10.14 -6.38
CA LYS A 230 -6.75 -9.21 -7.03
C LYS A 230 -6.17 -8.46 -8.23
N HIS A 231 -4.85 -8.38 -8.38
CA HIS A 231 -4.22 -7.70 -9.52
C HIS A 231 -3.90 -8.62 -10.71
N ARG A 232 -4.13 -9.93 -10.62
CA ARG A 232 -3.92 -10.89 -11.73
C ARG A 232 -5.19 -11.24 -12.52
N ARG A 233 -6.34 -10.71 -12.12
CA ARG A 233 -7.59 -10.78 -12.89
C ARG A 233 -8.02 -9.36 -13.23
N ASN A 234 -7.50 -8.85 -14.34
CA ASN A 234 -8.12 -7.90 -15.27
C ASN A 234 -7.10 -7.56 -16.37
#